data_AF-A0A3D3H9T5-F1
#
_entry.id   AF-A0A3D3H9T5-F1
#
_cell.length_a   1.000
_cell.length_b   1.000
_cell.length_c   1.000
_cell.angle_alpha   90.00
_cell.angle_beta   90.00
_cell.angle_gamma   90.00
#
_symmetry.space_group_name_H-M   'P 1'
#
loop_
_entity.id
_entity.type
_entity.pdbx_description
1 polymer ?
#
loop_
_entity_poly.entity_id
_entity_poly.type
_entity_poly.pdbx_seq_one_letter_code
_entity_poly.pdbx_strand_id
1 'polypeptide(L)'
;MLSDKPEAAAKKILAATTDNQERVGNPDFESRPGVANLVQILRLLGGEANVADMNYKDLKELVAKNVSQFLANLQTKLTAVDEKKLIQKLEADEAAMRQVAGATLAKVQKAVGLRPAA
;
A
#
# COMPACT_ATOMS: atom_id res chain seq x y z
N MET A 1 5.29 -0.69 -8.53
CA MET A 1 5.73 -0.17 -7.22
C MET A 1 5.76 -1.25 -6.14
N LEU A 2 4.71 -2.06 -5.94
CA LEU A 2 4.78 -3.21 -5.00
C LEU A 2 5.48 -4.44 -5.60
N SER A 3 5.37 -4.62 -6.92
CA SER A 3 6.06 -5.65 -7.70
C SER A 3 7.42 -5.20 -8.24
N ASP A 4 7.84 -3.97 -7.94
CA ASP A 4 9.15 -3.48 -8.39
C ASP A 4 10.25 -4.21 -7.61
N LYS A 5 11.39 -4.46 -8.25
CA LYS A 5 12.60 -4.85 -7.50
C LYS A 5 12.93 -3.75 -6.48
N PRO A 6 13.35 -4.08 -5.25
CA PRO A 6 13.66 -3.09 -4.22
C PRO A 6 14.61 -1.97 -4.70
N GLU A 7 15.61 -2.32 -5.51
CA GLU A 7 16.59 -1.37 -6.06
C GLU A 7 15.96 -0.45 -7.11
N ALA A 8 15.04 -0.98 -7.92
CA ALA A 8 14.33 -0.19 -8.93
C ALA A 8 13.38 0.81 -8.27
N ALA A 9 12.70 0.42 -7.19
CA ALA A 9 11.88 1.32 -6.40
C ALA A 9 12.73 2.41 -5.72
N ALA A 10 13.86 2.04 -5.12
CA ALA A 10 14.81 3.00 -4.55
C ALA A 10 15.29 4.03 -5.57
N LYS A 11 15.66 3.59 -6.79
CA LYS A 11 16.07 4.48 -7.88
C LYS A 11 14.97 5.47 -8.28
N LYS A 12 13.70 5.04 -8.30
CA LYS A 12 12.56 5.92 -8.58
C LYS A 12 12.40 7.01 -7.50
N ILE A 13 12.61 6.66 -6.23
CA ILE A 13 12.58 7.63 -5.13
C ILE A 13 13.72 8.65 -5.25
N LEU A 14 14.94 8.19 -5.56
CA LEU A 14 16.09 9.08 -5.77
C LEU A 14 15.86 10.06 -6.92
N ALA A 15 15.17 9.62 -7.97
CA ALA A 15 14.82 10.43 -9.13
C ALA A 15 13.57 11.32 -8.93
N ALA A 16 12.92 11.28 -7.76
CA ALA A 16 11.69 12.02 -7.53
C ALA A 16 11.91 13.54 -7.66
N THR A 17 11.02 14.22 -8.39
CA THR A 17 11.08 15.69 -8.54
C THR A 17 10.81 16.37 -7.20
N THR A 18 11.71 17.26 -6.80
CA THR A 18 11.58 18.12 -5.62
C THR A 18 11.62 19.59 -6.05
N ASP A 19 11.25 20.50 -5.14
CA ASP A 19 11.40 21.94 -5.36
C ASP A 19 12.88 22.37 -5.29
N ASN A 20 13.14 23.68 -5.43
CA ASN A 20 14.50 24.25 -5.49
C ASN A 20 15.08 24.67 -4.13
N GLN A 21 14.46 24.34 -3.00
CA GLN A 21 15.02 24.63 -1.68
C GLN A 21 16.06 23.58 -1.26
N GLU A 22 16.86 23.87 -0.23
CA GLU A 22 17.93 22.97 0.23
C GLU A 22 17.52 22.08 1.41
N ARG A 23 16.54 22.51 2.22
CA ARG A 23 16.12 21.84 3.46
C ARG A 23 14.67 21.41 3.43
N VAL A 24 14.35 20.32 4.11
CA VAL A 24 13.00 19.77 4.19
C VAL A 24 12.07 20.67 5.00
N GLY A 25 12.49 21.19 6.16
CA GLY A 25 11.67 22.06 7.00
C GLY A 25 10.32 21.42 7.37
N ASN A 26 9.24 22.21 7.28
CA ASN A 26 7.87 21.72 7.45
C ASN A 26 7.13 21.82 6.10
N PRO A 27 7.24 20.81 5.22
CA PRO A 27 6.65 20.87 3.90
C PRO A 27 5.14 20.63 3.96
N ASP A 28 4.38 21.45 3.24
CA ASP A 28 2.95 21.29 3.02
C ASP A 28 2.66 20.90 1.56
N PHE A 29 1.46 20.35 1.31
CA PHE A 29 1.08 19.86 -0.02
C PHE A 29 0.74 20.98 -1.01
N GLU A 30 0.45 22.20 -0.54
CA GLU A 30 0.08 23.31 -1.41
C GLU A 30 1.34 23.97 -2.00
N SER A 31 2.34 24.22 -1.17
CA SER A 31 3.58 24.89 -1.55
C SER A 31 4.66 23.91 -2.01
N ARG A 32 4.76 22.73 -1.40
CA ARG A 32 5.88 21.78 -1.57
C ARG A 32 5.41 20.32 -1.68
N PRO A 33 4.55 19.99 -2.67
CA PRO A 33 3.91 18.69 -2.80
C PRO A 33 4.89 17.52 -2.92
N GLY A 34 6.02 17.70 -3.62
CA GLY A 34 7.01 16.63 -3.82
C GLY A 34 7.68 16.19 -2.51
N VAL A 35 8.14 17.15 -1.71
CA VAL A 35 8.80 16.88 -0.42
C VAL A 35 7.76 16.42 0.61
N ALA A 36 6.58 17.04 0.64
CA ALA A 36 5.48 16.61 1.50
C ALA A 36 5.09 15.15 1.27
N ASN A 37 5.01 14.72 0.00
CA ASN A 37 4.76 13.33 -0.36
C ASN A 37 5.87 12.38 0.13
N LEU A 38 7.15 12.74 -0.04
CA LEU A 38 8.27 11.92 0.44
C LEU A 38 8.26 11.76 1.97
N VAL A 39 7.98 12.85 2.70
CA VAL A 39 7.84 12.81 4.16
C VAL A 39 6.65 11.96 4.58
N GLN A 40 5.53 12.04 3.86
CA GLN A 40 4.36 11.20 4.13
C GLN A 40 4.66 9.71 3.91
N ILE A 41 5.33 9.36 2.81
CA ILE A 41 5.76 7.98 2.53
C ILE A 41 6.64 7.46 3.67
N LEU A 42 7.64 8.24 4.11
CA LEU A 42 8.51 7.86 5.22
C LEU A 42 7.72 7.57 6.51
N ARG A 43 6.76 8.44 6.86
CA ARG A 43 5.90 8.28 8.04
C ARG A 43 5.05 7.02 7.97
N LEU A 44 4.46 6.74 6.81
CA LEU A 44 3.64 5.53 6.60
C LEU A 44 4.46 4.24 6.69
N LEU A 45 5.76 4.30 6.37
CA LEU A 45 6.69 3.18 6.53
C LEU A 45 7.25 3.06 7.95
N GLY A 46 6.83 3.91 8.89
CA GLY A 46 7.23 3.86 10.30
C GLY A 46 8.55 4.56 10.62
N GLY A 47 9.08 5.41 9.72
CA GLY A 47 10.26 6.22 10.00
C GLY A 47 9.97 7.40 10.93
N GLU A 48 10.84 7.66 11.91
CA GLU A 48 10.71 8.81 12.81
C GLU A 48 11.00 10.13 12.06
N ALA A 49 10.04 11.05 12.09
CA ALA A 49 9.94 12.19 11.17
C ALA A 49 10.62 13.47 11.66
N ASN A 50 11.77 13.38 12.33
CA ASN A 50 12.64 14.55 12.55
C ASN A 50 13.48 14.82 11.29
N VAL A 51 12.78 15.03 10.17
CA VAL A 51 13.37 15.27 8.86
C VAL A 51 13.52 16.74 8.53
N ALA A 52 13.00 17.64 9.38
CA ALA A 52 12.98 19.08 9.11
C ALA A 52 14.38 19.67 8.86
N ASP A 53 15.39 19.12 9.52
CA ASP A 53 16.79 19.53 9.37
C ASP A 53 17.56 18.80 8.27
N MET A 54 16.94 17.83 7.61
CA MET A 54 17.57 17.10 6.52
C MET A 54 17.59 17.94 5.24
N ASN A 55 18.59 17.68 4.41
CA ASN A 55 18.56 18.10 3.01
C ASN A 55 17.77 17.08 2.17
N TYR A 56 17.49 17.40 0.92
CA TYR A 56 16.70 16.53 0.04
C TYR A 56 17.38 15.23 -0.34
N LYS A 57 18.71 15.24 -0.44
CA LYS A 57 19.45 14.03 -0.75
C LYS A 57 19.28 13.02 0.38
N ASP A 58 19.50 13.45 1.62
CA ASP A 58 19.36 12.62 2.81
C ASP A 58 17.92 12.13 2.98
N LEU A 59 16.92 12.99 2.74
CA LEU A 59 15.51 12.58 2.75
C LEU A 59 15.25 11.49 1.71
N LYS A 60 15.68 11.70 0.46
CA LYS A 60 15.45 10.74 -0.63
C LYS A 60 16.17 9.42 -0.37
N GLU A 61 17.39 9.44 0.14
CA GLU A 61 18.14 8.24 0.50
C GLU A 61 17.46 7.48 1.65
N LEU A 62 16.99 8.19 2.67
CA LEU A 62 16.25 7.59 3.79
C LEU A 62 14.93 6.96 3.33
N VAL A 63 14.14 7.67 2.51
CA VAL A 63 12.89 7.13 1.96
C VAL A 63 13.18 5.93 1.05
N ALA A 64 14.18 6.02 0.17
CA ALA A 64 14.56 4.96 -0.74
C ALA A 64 14.97 3.68 0.02
N LYS A 65 15.75 3.83 1.09
CA LYS A 65 16.12 2.72 1.99
C LYS A 65 14.89 2.07 2.62
N ASN A 66 13.98 2.85 3.21
CA ASN A 66 12.78 2.33 3.87
C ASN A 66 11.84 1.64 2.88
N VAL A 67 11.63 2.23 1.69
CA VAL A 67 10.84 1.61 0.62
C VAL A 67 11.46 0.29 0.16
N SER A 68 12.77 0.26 -0.06
CA SER A 68 13.49 -0.96 -0.46
C SER A 68 13.35 -2.06 0.59
N GLN A 69 13.57 -1.73 1.86
CA GLN A 69 13.44 -2.68 2.98
C GLN A 69 11.99 -3.20 3.11
N PHE A 70 11.01 -2.32 2.97
CA PHE A 70 9.60 -2.70 2.97
C PHE A 70 9.28 -3.69 1.85
N LEU A 71 9.72 -3.40 0.61
CA LEU A 71 9.48 -4.26 -0.54
C LEU A 71 10.17 -5.60 -0.42
N ALA A 72 11.42 -5.63 0.05
CA ALA A 72 12.13 -6.88 0.30
C ALA A 72 11.35 -7.76 1.29
N ASN A 73 10.93 -7.20 2.42
CA ASN A 73 10.14 -7.93 3.42
C ASN A 73 8.78 -8.41 2.86
N LEU A 74 8.06 -7.54 2.17
CA LEU A 74 6.78 -7.88 1.54
C LEU A 74 6.94 -9.03 0.55
N GLN A 75 7.95 -8.95 -0.33
CA GLN A 75 8.21 -9.95 -1.35
C GLN A 75 8.64 -11.27 -0.74
N THR A 76 9.50 -11.27 0.29
CA THR A 76 9.84 -12.48 1.04
C THR A 76 8.60 -13.14 1.63
N LYS A 77 7.71 -12.38 2.28
CA LYS A 77 6.46 -12.90 2.83
C LYS A 77 5.55 -13.45 1.74
N LEU A 78 5.45 -12.76 0.61
CA LEU A 78 4.64 -13.17 -0.53
C LEU A 78 5.16 -14.49 -1.14
N THR A 79 6.48 -14.62 -1.32
CA THR A 79 7.09 -15.87 -1.82
C THR A 79 6.98 -17.03 -0.85
N ALA A 80 6.81 -16.75 0.44
CA ALA A 80 6.62 -17.75 1.48
C ALA A 80 5.15 -18.22 1.60
N VAL A 81 4.23 -17.67 0.81
CA VAL A 81 2.82 -18.09 0.81
C VAL A 81 2.71 -19.51 0.26
N ASP A 82 2.14 -20.40 1.07
CA ASP A 82 1.82 -21.77 0.68
C ASP A 82 0.53 -21.79 -0.16
N GLU A 83 0.66 -22.16 -1.44
CA GLU A 83 -0.44 -22.20 -2.39
C GLU A 83 -1.57 -23.13 -1.95
N LYS A 84 -1.25 -24.29 -1.35
CA LYS A 84 -2.27 -25.23 -0.89
C LYS A 84 -3.07 -24.65 0.26
N LYS A 85 -2.40 -24.03 1.23
CA LYS A 85 -3.09 -23.35 2.35
C LYS A 85 -3.91 -22.16 1.87
N LEU A 86 -3.43 -21.43 0.86
CA LEU A 86 -4.16 -20.33 0.25
C LEU A 86 -5.47 -20.82 -0.38
N ILE A 87 -5.42 -21.87 -1.21
CA ILE A 87 -6.61 -22.44 -1.84
C ILE A 87 -7.61 -22.94 -0.78
N GLN A 88 -7.13 -23.68 0.23
CA GLN A 88 -8.00 -24.14 1.33
C GLN A 88 -8.69 -22.99 2.06
N LYS A 89 -7.98 -21.87 2.28
CA LYS A 89 -8.56 -20.67 2.88
C LYS A 89 -9.61 -20.03 1.97
N LEU A 90 -9.34 -19.95 0.66
CA LEU A 90 -10.29 -19.41 -0.32
C LEU A 90 -11.57 -20.25 -0.40
N GLU A 91 -11.48 -21.58 -0.38
CA GLU A 91 -12.65 -22.47 -0.37
C GLU A 91 -13.51 -22.28 0.90
N ALA A 92 -12.86 -22.16 2.07
CA ALA A 92 -13.54 -21.89 3.32
C ALA A 92 -14.24 -20.51 3.31
N ASP A 93 -13.57 -19.50 2.76
CA ASP A 93 -14.13 -18.15 2.62
C ASP A 93 -15.27 -18.11 1.61
N GLU A 94 -15.17 -18.83 0.49
CA GLU A 94 -16.26 -18.98 -0.48
C GLU A 94 -17.51 -19.57 0.18
N ALA A 95 -17.35 -20.64 0.96
CA ALA A 95 -18.45 -21.27 1.67
C ALA A 95 -19.15 -20.29 2.63
N ALA A 96 -18.38 -19.49 3.38
CA ALA A 96 -18.91 -18.48 4.29
C ALA A 96 -19.61 -17.33 3.53
N MET A 97 -18.98 -16.81 2.48
CA MET A 97 -19.54 -15.73 1.67
C MET A 97 -20.83 -16.15 0.96
N ARG A 98 -20.91 -17.40 0.48
CA ARG A 98 -22.08 -17.94 -0.22
C ARG A 98 -23.33 -17.94 0.66
N GLN A 99 -23.20 -18.11 1.98
CA GLN A 99 -24.32 -18.03 2.90
C GLN A 99 -24.91 -16.61 2.95
N VAL A 100 -24.05 -15.61 3.13
CA VAL A 100 -24.45 -14.19 3.19
C VAL A 100 -25.00 -13.72 1.85
N ALA A 101 -24.27 -13.98 0.77
CA ALA A 101 -24.65 -13.59 -0.59
C ALA A 101 -25.95 -14.30 -1.02
N GLY A 102 -26.08 -15.60 -0.73
CA GLY A 102 -27.27 -16.39 -1.05
C GLY A 102 -28.52 -15.90 -0.32
N ALA A 103 -28.40 -15.53 0.96
CA ALA A 103 -29.50 -14.97 1.72
C ALA A 103 -29.96 -13.61 1.14
N THR A 104 -29.01 -12.73 0.81
CA THR A 104 -29.29 -11.44 0.18
C THR A 104 -29.92 -11.62 -1.20
N LEU A 105 -29.35 -12.50 -2.03
CA LEU A 105 -29.88 -12.80 -3.36
C LEU A 105 -31.31 -13.34 -3.28
N ALA A 106 -31.59 -14.26 -2.33
CA ALA A 106 -32.93 -14.80 -2.15
C ALA A 106 -33.95 -13.72 -1.74
N LYS A 107 -33.57 -12.78 -0.87
CA LYS A 107 -34.44 -11.64 -0.52
C LYS A 107 -34.77 -10.78 -1.73
N VAL A 108 -33.75 -10.43 -2.52
CA VAL A 108 -33.93 -9.63 -3.74
C VAL A 108 -34.79 -10.37 -4.76
N GLN A 109 -34.50 -11.65 -5.02
CA GLN A 109 -35.26 -12.48 -5.97
C GLN A 109 -36.74 -12.58 -5.60
N LYS A 110 -37.08 -12.68 -4.31
CA LYS A 110 -38.47 -12.65 -3.85
C LYS A 110 -39.11 -11.28 -4.07
N ALA A 111 -38.40 -10.19 -3.76
CA ALA A 111 -38.91 -8.83 -3.91
C ALA A 111 -39.20 -8.46 -5.38
N VAL A 112 -38.41 -8.98 -6.33
CA VAL A 112 -38.58 -8.71 -7.77
C VAL A 112 -39.35 -9.80 -8.52
N GLY A 113 -39.93 -10.79 -7.82
CA GLY A 113 -40.77 -11.82 -8.44
C GLY A 113 -40.02 -12.90 -9.22
N LEU A 114 -38.70 -12.99 -9.10
CA LEU A 114 -37.86 -14.01 -9.76
C LEU A 114 -37.83 -15.35 -9.00
N ARG A 115 -38.43 -15.41 -7.81
CA ARG A 115 -38.57 -16.63 -7.00
C ARG A 115 -39.91 -16.59 -6.25
N PRO A 116 -40.64 -17.72 -6.12
CA PRO A 116 -41.88 -17.75 -5.37
C PRO A 116 -41.70 -17.23 -3.94
N ALA A 117 -42.68 -16.48 -3.45
CA ALA A 117 -42.81 -16.24 -2.01
C ALA A 117 -43.07 -17.59 -1.33
N ALA A 118 -42.39 -17.83 -0.22
CA ALA A 118 -42.64 -19.01 0.61
C ALA A 118 -43.93 -18.81 1.39
#